data_AF-A0A2V6F3I3-F1
#
_entry.id   AF-A0A2V6F3I3-F1
#
_cell.length_a   1.000
_cell.length_b   1.000
_cell.length_c   1.000
_cell.angle_alpha   90.00
_cell.angle_beta   90.00
_cell.angle_gamma   90.00
#
_symmetry.space_group_name_H-M   'P 1'
#
loop_
_entity.id
_entity.type
_entity.pdbx_description
1 polymer ?
#
loop_
_entity_poly.entity_id
_entity_poly.type
_entity_poly.pdbx_seq_one_letter_code
_entity_poly.pdbx_strand_id
1 'polypeptide(L)'
;MKLRAVREGLLLVVLACLPAIGEGIYFRDKISWQSSIPASELVTVDRARAWGDGAIWVDARPDEEFARDHVPGAFSLNEDHWNELLPQFLPNWSPEKKVVVYCSAESCNARADERNLPARPPPQSSQRSTLAATPWEEDAKRQVRVI
;
A
#
# COMPACT_ATOMS: atom_id res chain seq x y z
N MET A 1 -8.51 -49.11 -23.04
CA MET A 1 -8.28 -47.68 -23.35
C MET A 1 -8.54 -46.76 -22.14
N LYS A 2 -9.66 -46.89 -21.41
CA LYS A 2 -9.99 -46.04 -20.24
C LYS A 2 -8.91 -46.04 -19.12
N LEU A 3 -8.31 -47.18 -18.82
CA LEU A 3 -7.31 -47.30 -17.73
C LEU A 3 -5.96 -46.60 -18.04
N ARG A 4 -5.60 -46.45 -19.32
CA ARG A 4 -4.38 -45.71 -19.72
C ARG A 4 -4.60 -44.20 -19.61
N ALA A 5 -5.75 -43.72 -20.07
CA ALA A 5 -6.14 -42.31 -19.95
C ALA A 5 -6.25 -41.86 -18.48
N VAL A 6 -6.78 -42.71 -17.60
CA VAL A 6 -6.83 -42.41 -16.14
C VAL A 6 -5.43 -42.33 -15.55
N ARG A 7 -4.53 -43.26 -15.90
CA ARG A 7 -3.14 -43.25 -15.42
C ARG A 7 -2.36 -42.03 -15.91
N GLU A 8 -2.53 -41.67 -17.18
CA GLU A 8 -1.90 -40.49 -17.79
C GLU A 8 -2.40 -39.20 -17.14
N GLY A 9 -3.71 -39.08 -16.91
CA GLY A 9 -4.28 -37.95 -16.17
C GLY A 9 -3.73 -37.84 -14.75
N LEU A 10 -3.60 -38.96 -14.05
CA LEU A 10 -3.07 -38.98 -12.68
C LEU A 10 -1.58 -38.59 -12.63
N LEU A 11 -0.79 -39.01 -13.63
CA LEU A 11 0.60 -38.58 -13.77
C LEU A 11 0.71 -37.07 -14.01
N LEU A 12 -0.16 -36.49 -14.83
CA LEU A 12 -0.18 -35.04 -15.07
C LEU A 12 -0.57 -34.26 -13.82
N VAL A 13 -1.56 -34.74 -13.06
CA VAL A 13 -1.95 -34.11 -11.78
C VAL A 13 -0.80 -34.15 -10.78
N VAL A 14 -0.14 -35.30 -10.63
CA VAL A 14 1.03 -35.41 -9.73
C VAL A 14 2.15 -34.48 -10.18
N LEU A 15 2.45 -34.45 -11.49
CA LEU A 15 3.48 -33.59 -12.05
C LEU A 15 3.18 -32.10 -11.84
N ALA A 16 1.91 -31.69 -11.90
CA ALA A 16 1.49 -30.31 -11.64
C ALA A 16 1.46 -29.96 -10.14
N CYS A 17 1.08 -30.91 -9.28
CA CYS A 17 1.03 -30.69 -7.83
C CYS A 17 2.42 -30.57 -7.20
N LEU A 18 3.44 -31.24 -7.74
CA LEU A 18 4.80 -31.20 -7.19
C LEU A 18 5.40 -29.77 -7.14
N PRO A 19 5.45 -28.99 -8.24
CA PRO A 19 5.93 -27.61 -8.19
C PRO A 19 4.99 -26.72 -7.36
N ALA A 20 3.67 -26.89 -7.47
CA ALA A 20 2.72 -26.08 -6.70
C ALA A 20 2.86 -26.25 -5.18
N ILE A 21 3.03 -27.49 -4.70
CA ILE A 21 3.27 -27.79 -3.28
C ILE A 21 4.67 -27.31 -2.87
N GLY A 22 5.67 -27.52 -3.72
CA GLY A 22 7.03 -27.05 -3.49
C GLY A 22 7.10 -25.54 -3.29
N GLU A 23 6.48 -24.77 -4.19
CA GLU A 23 6.36 -23.32 -4.11
C GLU A 23 5.51 -22.90 -2.90
N GLY A 24 4.37 -23.55 -2.66
CA GLY A 24 3.52 -23.25 -1.51
C GLY A 24 4.20 -23.46 -0.16
N ILE A 25 5.11 -24.44 -0.04
CA ILE A 25 5.91 -24.65 1.17
C ILE A 25 7.09 -23.67 1.22
N TYR A 26 7.81 -23.50 0.12
CA TYR A 26 9.00 -22.62 0.05
C TYR A 26 8.64 -21.15 0.34
N PHE A 27 7.53 -20.67 -0.22
CA PHE A 27 7.09 -19.29 -0.07
C PHE A 27 6.21 -19.04 1.15
N ARG A 28 5.82 -20.07 1.90
CA ARG A 28 4.93 -19.94 3.07
C ARG A 28 5.45 -18.90 4.07
N ASP A 29 6.74 -18.94 4.36
CA ASP A 29 7.39 -18.06 5.35
C ASP A 29 8.14 -16.88 4.69
N LYS A 30 8.15 -16.81 3.36
CA LYS A 30 8.82 -15.75 2.58
C LYS A 30 7.87 -14.66 2.12
N ILE A 31 6.60 -15.00 1.96
CA ILE A 31 5.56 -14.03 1.62
C ILE A 31 4.91 -13.59 2.92
N SER A 32 5.11 -12.33 3.27
CA SER A 32 4.50 -11.70 4.43
C SER A 32 3.05 -11.32 4.10
N TRP A 33 2.18 -12.35 4.03
CA TRP A 33 0.74 -12.22 3.77
C TRP A 33 0.03 -11.29 4.78
N GLN A 34 0.63 -11.04 5.94
CA GLN A 34 0.25 -10.01 6.91
C GLN A 34 1.49 -9.23 7.32
N SER A 35 1.93 -8.29 6.48
CA SER A 35 3.02 -7.37 6.84
C SER A 35 2.43 -6.20 7.62
N SER A 36 2.66 -6.13 8.93
CA SER A 36 2.58 -4.84 9.62
C SER A 36 3.63 -3.91 9.02
N ILE A 37 3.24 -2.70 8.60
CA ILE A 37 4.20 -1.69 8.16
C ILE A 37 5.10 -1.38 9.37
N PRO A 38 6.42 -1.60 9.29
CA PRO A 38 7.29 -1.35 10.43
C PRO A 38 7.23 0.14 10.79
N ALA A 39 7.24 0.47 12.08
CA ALA A 39 7.11 1.86 12.53
C ALA A 39 8.22 2.79 11.99
N SER A 40 9.34 2.24 11.52
CA SER A 40 10.39 2.98 10.82
C SER A 40 10.00 3.48 9.43
N GLU A 41 9.04 2.84 8.78
CA GLU A 41 8.51 3.23 7.46
C GLU A 41 7.29 4.16 7.57
N LEU A 42 6.74 4.34 8.78
CA LEU A 42 5.66 5.28 9.05
C LEU A 42 6.22 6.66 9.37
N VAL A 43 5.63 7.70 8.78
CA VAL A 43 6.01 9.10 9.04
C VAL A 43 4.79 9.94 9.32
N THR A 44 4.95 11.03 10.06
CA THR A 44 3.87 12.01 10.23
C THR A 44 3.76 12.87 8.97
N VAL A 45 2.53 13.31 8.65
CA VAL A 45 2.26 14.21 7.52
C VAL A 45 3.15 15.46 7.60
N ASP A 46 3.31 16.04 8.79
CA ASP A 46 4.14 17.24 9.00
C ASP A 46 5.62 16.99 8.69
N ARG A 47 6.15 15.81 9.06
CA ARG A 47 7.53 15.43 8.74
C ARG A 47 7.71 15.21 7.24
N ALA A 48 6.73 14.58 6.58
CA ALA A 48 6.77 14.39 5.13
C ALA A 48 6.68 15.72 4.38
N ARG A 49 5.83 16.65 4.82
CA ARG A 49 5.73 18.01 4.26
C ARG A 49 7.03 18.78 4.39
N ALA A 50 7.76 18.61 5.50
CA ALA A 50 9.05 19.25 5.71
C ALA A 50 10.14 18.82 4.70
N TRP A 51 9.94 17.75 3.95
CA TRP A 51 10.86 17.33 2.89
C TRP A 51 10.70 18.11 1.58
N GLY A 52 9.59 18.84 1.40
CA GLY A 52 9.34 19.67 0.22
C GLY A 52 9.55 18.92 -1.09
N ASP A 53 10.37 19.48 -1.98
CA ASP A 53 10.68 18.91 -3.31
C ASP A 53 11.47 17.59 -3.26
N GLY A 54 12.00 17.24 -2.09
CA GLY A 54 12.64 15.95 -1.82
C GLY A 54 11.66 14.80 -1.59
N ALA A 55 10.35 15.06 -1.66
CA ALA A 55 9.30 14.08 -1.53
C ALA A 55 8.36 14.07 -2.75
N ILE A 56 7.92 12.88 -3.15
CA ILE A 56 6.86 12.68 -4.12
C ILE A 56 5.66 12.11 -3.37
N TRP A 57 4.52 12.78 -3.45
CA TRP A 57 3.28 12.31 -2.82
C TRP A 57 2.52 11.38 -3.76
N VAL A 58 2.08 10.26 -3.23
CA VAL A 58 1.32 9.23 -3.96
C VAL A 58 0.06 8.91 -3.17
N ASP A 59 -1.09 9.05 -3.82
CA ASP A 59 -2.39 8.72 -3.27
C ASP A 59 -2.84 7.36 -3.79
N ALA A 60 -3.07 6.42 -2.89
CA ALA A 60 -3.54 5.06 -3.19
C ALA A 60 -5.06 4.89 -2.94
N ARG A 61 -5.80 5.98 -2.73
CA ARG A 61 -7.27 5.94 -2.60
C ARG A 61 -7.95 5.79 -3.97
N PRO A 62 -9.24 5.42 -4.00
CA PRO A 62 -10.04 5.40 -5.23
C PRO A 62 -10.07 6.75 -5.95
N ASP A 63 -10.26 6.71 -7.26
CA ASP A 63 -10.23 7.89 -8.12
C ASP A 63 -11.26 8.95 -7.71
N GLU A 64 -12.42 8.54 -7.20
CA GLU A 64 -13.43 9.46 -6.70
C GLU A 64 -12.98 10.19 -5.43
N GLU A 65 -12.15 9.57 -4.59
CA GLU A 65 -11.58 10.23 -3.42
C GLU A 65 -10.50 11.21 -3.81
N PHE A 66 -9.59 10.79 -4.71
CA PHE A 66 -8.55 11.64 -5.27
C PHE A 66 -9.15 12.86 -5.97
N ALA A 67 -10.16 12.66 -6.83
CA ALA A 67 -10.81 13.74 -7.56
C ALA A 67 -11.57 14.73 -6.65
N ARG A 68 -12.11 14.25 -5.52
CA ARG A 68 -12.75 15.13 -4.53
C ARG A 68 -11.73 16.02 -3.83
N ASP A 69 -10.64 15.43 -3.36
CA ASP A 69 -9.65 16.14 -2.55
C ASP A 69 -8.36 15.33 -2.38
N HIS A 70 -7.20 15.95 -2.58
CA HIS A 70 -5.88 15.28 -2.47
C HIS A 70 -4.77 16.28 -2.10
N VAL A 71 -3.62 15.76 -1.64
CA VAL A 71 -2.42 16.57 -1.43
C VAL A 71 -2.04 17.27 -2.74
N PRO A 72 -1.87 18.61 -2.76
CA PRO A 72 -1.48 19.32 -3.98
C PRO A 72 -0.19 18.75 -4.60
N GLY A 73 -0.26 18.37 -5.88
CA GLY A 73 0.87 17.77 -6.60
C GLY A 73 1.09 16.28 -6.34
N ALA A 74 0.17 15.59 -5.64
CA ALA A 74 0.21 14.14 -5.53
C ALA A 74 -0.16 13.45 -6.84
N PHE A 75 0.43 12.27 -7.04
CA PHE A 75 0.08 11.35 -8.12
C PHE A 75 -0.97 10.36 -7.63
N SER A 76 -2.04 10.15 -8.40
CA SER A 76 -2.95 9.02 -8.19
C SER A 76 -2.26 7.73 -8.62
N LEU A 77 -2.21 6.75 -7.72
CA LEU A 77 -1.71 5.41 -7.98
C LEU A 77 -2.59 4.39 -7.24
N ASN A 78 -3.86 4.33 -7.65
CA ASN A 78 -4.82 3.36 -7.16
C ASN A 78 -4.46 1.92 -7.62
N GLU A 79 -4.76 0.93 -6.77
CA GLU A 79 -4.67 -0.50 -7.07
C GLU A 79 -5.60 -0.89 -8.24
N ASP A 80 -6.81 -0.32 -8.32
CA ASP A 80 -7.80 -0.70 -9.35
C ASP A 80 -7.31 -0.43 -10.77
N HIS A 81 -6.54 0.65 -10.96
CA HIS A 81 -6.03 1.10 -12.26
C HIS A 81 -4.49 1.07 -12.33
N TRP A 82 -3.85 0.20 -11.54
CA TRP A 82 -2.39 0.13 -11.41
C TRP A 82 -1.64 0.06 -12.75
N ASN A 83 -2.12 -0.79 -13.68
CA ASN A 83 -1.47 -1.00 -14.97
C ASN A 83 -1.48 0.25 -15.87
N GLU A 84 -2.42 1.16 -15.64
CA GLU A 84 -2.56 2.39 -16.41
C GLU A 84 -1.83 3.54 -15.75
N LEU A 85 -1.88 3.62 -14.41
CA LEU A 85 -1.30 4.72 -13.63
C LEU A 85 0.21 4.57 -13.41
N LEU A 86 0.71 3.36 -13.20
CA LEU A 86 2.14 3.14 -12.93
C LEU A 86 3.04 3.63 -14.07
N PRO A 87 2.79 3.31 -15.36
CA PRO A 87 3.61 3.82 -16.45
C PRO A 87 3.65 5.36 -16.55
N GLN A 88 2.61 6.05 -16.05
CA GLN A 88 2.54 7.51 -16.02
C GLN A 88 3.32 8.09 -14.83
N PHE A 89 3.41 7.35 -13.73
CA PHE A 89 4.19 7.73 -12.55
C PHE A 89 5.70 7.56 -12.76
N LEU A 90 6.13 6.46 -13.38
CA LEU A 90 7.55 6.09 -13.50
C LEU A 90 8.47 7.19 -14.09
N PRO A 91 8.08 7.98 -15.11
CA PRO A 91 8.91 9.08 -15.62
C PRO A 91 9.13 10.22 -14.62
N ASN A 92 8.26 10.36 -13.63
CA ASN A 92 8.32 11.39 -12.59
C ASN A 92 9.07 10.92 -11.33
N TRP A 93 9.33 9.61 -11.24
CA TRP A 93 10.01 9.00 -10.11
C TRP A 93 11.54 9.14 -10.24
N SER A 94 12.19 9.42 -9.12
CA SER A 94 13.65 9.40 -8.98
C SER A 94 14.02 8.72 -7.66
N PRO A 95 15.05 7.84 -7.64
CA PRO A 95 15.52 7.19 -6.42
C PRO A 95 16.07 8.17 -5.36
N GLU A 96 16.34 9.43 -5.73
CA GLU A 96 16.82 10.47 -4.81
C GLU A 96 15.68 11.10 -3.99
N LYS A 97 14.43 10.98 -4.47
CA LYS A 97 13.24 11.53 -3.81
C LYS A 97 12.54 10.46 -2.98
N LYS A 98 12.09 10.83 -1.79
CA LYS A 98 11.29 9.95 -0.92
C LYS A 98 9.89 9.80 -1.49
N VAL A 99 9.39 8.58 -1.60
CA VAL A 99 8.00 8.36 -2.04
C VAL A 99 7.12 8.26 -0.81
N VAL A 100 6.16 9.17 -0.70
CA VAL A 100 5.23 9.28 0.41
C VAL A 100 3.87 8.77 -0.05
N VAL A 101 3.52 7.54 0.35
CA VAL A 101 2.26 6.90 -0.01
C VAL A 101 1.27 7.05 1.13
N TYR A 102 0.07 7.54 0.83
CA TYR A 102 -1.05 7.57 1.77
C TYR A 102 -2.28 6.92 1.15
N CYS A 103 -3.17 6.41 1.99
CA CYS A 103 -4.21 5.47 1.61
C CYS A 103 -5.37 5.59 2.60
N SER A 104 -6.57 5.16 2.21
CA SER A 104 -7.65 5.00 3.18
C SER A 104 -7.43 3.71 3.97
N ALA A 105 -7.90 3.68 5.22
CA ALA A 105 -7.81 2.46 6.04
C ALA A 105 -8.60 1.28 5.45
N GLU A 106 -9.51 1.55 4.51
CA GLU A 106 -10.30 0.55 3.80
C GLU A 106 -9.64 0.10 2.48
N SER A 107 -8.98 1.00 1.74
CA SER A 107 -8.34 0.68 0.45
C SER A 107 -6.99 -0.01 0.63
N CYS A 108 -6.28 0.26 1.72
CA CYS A 108 -5.11 -0.51 2.06
C CYS A 108 -5.53 -1.75 2.85
N ASN A 109 -5.18 -2.94 2.34
CA ASN A 109 -5.27 -4.24 3.03
C ASN A 109 -4.48 -4.31 4.37
N ALA A 110 -4.15 -3.17 4.99
CA ALA A 110 -3.53 -2.99 6.30
C ALA A 110 -4.49 -3.26 7.48
N ARG A 111 -5.60 -3.99 7.27
CA ARG A 111 -6.51 -4.47 8.33
C ARG A 111 -5.83 -5.39 9.36
N ALA A 112 -4.56 -5.74 9.16
CA ALA A 112 -3.84 -6.64 10.05
C ALA A 112 -3.42 -6.02 11.41
N ASP A 113 -3.38 -4.68 11.58
CA ASP A 113 -2.67 -4.09 12.73
C ASP A 113 -3.46 -3.13 13.64
N GLU A 114 -4.79 -3.10 13.57
CA GLU A 114 -5.57 -2.36 14.58
C GLU A 114 -5.44 -2.98 15.99
N ARG A 115 -4.93 -4.21 16.09
CA ARG A 115 -4.75 -4.92 17.36
C ARG A 115 -3.45 -4.56 18.09
N ASN A 116 -2.41 -4.05 17.42
CA ASN A 116 -1.09 -3.86 18.03
C ASN A 116 -0.47 -2.46 17.82
N LEU A 117 -1.26 -1.49 17.36
CA LEU A 117 -0.79 -0.10 17.27
C LEU A 117 -0.44 0.43 18.68
N PRO A 118 0.76 1.00 18.90
CA PRO A 118 1.01 1.77 20.11
C PRO A 118 -0.05 2.87 20.21
N ALA A 119 -0.56 3.08 21.41
CA ALA A 119 -1.63 4.06 21.67
C ALA A 119 -1.32 5.37 20.94
N ARG A 120 -2.28 5.80 20.11
CA ARG A 120 -2.23 7.06 19.37
C ARG A 120 -1.72 8.16 20.31
N PRO A 121 -0.65 8.90 19.97
CA PRO A 121 -0.28 10.06 20.77
C PRO A 121 -1.50 10.98 20.83
N PRO A 122 -1.83 11.57 22.00
CA PRO A 122 -2.98 12.44 22.13
C PRO A 122 -2.90 13.52 21.05
N PRO A 123 -4.04 13.93 20.44
CA PRO A 123 -4.04 14.96 19.42
C PRO A 123 -3.25 16.16 19.94
N GLN A 124 -2.20 16.55 19.22
CA GLN A 124 -1.39 17.72 19.57
C GLN A 124 -2.29 18.95 19.42
N SER A 125 -2.92 19.32 20.53
CA SER A 125 -3.92 20.38 20.64
C SER A 125 -3.30 21.79 20.68
N SER A 126 -2.03 21.95 20.27
CA SER A 126 -1.35 23.25 20.33
C SER A 126 -1.41 24.07 19.03
N GLN A 127 -2.00 23.56 17.95
CA GLN A 127 -2.27 24.36 16.75
C GLN A 127 -3.72 24.21 16.30
N ARG A 128 -4.62 24.79 17.09
CA ARG A 128 -5.94 25.21 16.59
C ARG A 128 -5.74 26.49 15.78
N SER A 129 -5.10 26.38 14.61
CA SER A 129 -5.30 27.36 13.56
C SER A 129 -6.69 27.12 13.00
N THR A 130 -7.50 28.17 12.97
CA THR A 130 -8.84 28.25 12.40
C THR A 130 -8.78 28.16 10.87
N LEU A 131 -8.23 27.07 10.35
CA LEU A 131 -8.38 26.65 8.97
C LEU A 131 -9.10 25.31 9.06
N ALA A 132 -10.28 25.22 8.47
CA ALA A 132 -10.96 23.94 8.32
C ALA A 132 -9.95 22.97 7.70
N ALA A 133 -9.54 21.94 8.46
CA ALA A 133 -8.69 20.89 7.92
C ALA A 133 -9.41 20.37 6.67
N THR A 134 -8.70 20.37 5.55
CA THR A 134 -9.28 19.86 4.30
C THR A 134 -9.61 18.37 4.50
N PRO A 135 -10.69 17.85 3.89
CA PRO A 135 -11.08 16.44 4.04
C PRO A 135 -9.91 15.46 3.89
N TRP A 136 -8.99 15.71 2.94
CA TRP A 136 -7.81 14.86 2.76
C TRP A 136 -6.82 14.90 3.93
N GLU A 137 -6.73 16.00 4.70
CA GLU A 137 -5.81 16.10 5.85
C GLU A 137 -6.22 15.21 7.02
N GLU A 138 -7.50 14.96 7.20
CA GLU A 138 -8.00 14.01 8.21
C GLU A 138 -7.66 12.57 7.83
N ASP A 139 -7.69 12.24 6.54
CA ASP A 139 -7.37 10.90 6.03
C ASP A 139 -5.86 10.66 5.94
N ALA A 140 -5.07 11.66 5.52
CA ALA A 140 -3.61 11.58 5.49
C ALA A 140 -3.02 11.42 6.90
N LYS A 141 -3.71 11.86 7.96
CA LYS A 141 -3.29 11.61 9.35
C LYS A 141 -3.42 10.14 9.78
N ARG A 142 -4.09 9.27 9.03
CA ARG A 142 -4.33 7.87 9.43
C ARG A 142 -3.12 6.95 9.19
N GLN A 143 -2.52 6.99 8.00
CA GLN A 143 -1.38 6.14 7.65
C GLN A 143 -0.60 6.79 6.49
N VAL A 144 0.63 7.21 6.75
CA VAL A 144 1.58 7.64 5.70
C VAL A 144 2.79 6.73 5.75
N ARG A 145 3.03 6.01 4.65
CA ARG A 145 4.19 5.14 4.47
C ARG A 145 5.21 5.83 3.57
N VAL A 146 6.49 5.66 3.91
CA VAL A 146 7.60 6.10 3.07
C VAL A 146 8.33 4.88 2.53
N ILE A 147 8.43 4.84 1.20
CA ILE A 147 9.12 3.78 0.44
C ILE A 147 10.43 4.36 -0.11
#